data_AF-A0A448BJG8-F1
#
_entry.id   AF-A0A448BJG8-F1
#
_cell.length_a   1.000
_cell.length_b   1.000
_cell.length_c   1.000
_cell.angle_alpha   90.00
_cell.angle_beta   90.00
_cell.angle_gamma   90.00
#
_symmetry.space_group_name_H-M   'P 1'
#
loop_
_entity.id
_entity.type
_entity.pdbx_description
1 polymer ?
#
loop_
_entity_poly.entity_id
_entity_poly.type
_entity_poly.pdbx_seq_one_letter_code
_entity_poly.pdbx_strand_id
1 'polypeptide(L)'
;MALITNTNRITPIGLPSGAVIPPGASVDVPEWDDVKDRKNLAFYVVTGVLVVEGGVQSDGQGGEEAYRQQLFAELKALGVNAGANSKTETLVSKLAEVKAKATLPADEAAQKQALIEQLAALGVPAGPDASLEELQRALADKQAEQQ
;
A
#
# COMPACT_ATOMS: atom_id res chain seq x y z
N MET A 1 -28.25 4.24 -16.22
CA MET A 1 -28.91 3.03 -15.68
C MET A 1 -27.87 2.15 -15.05
N ALA A 2 -28.06 1.78 -13.78
CA ALA A 2 -27.19 0.86 -13.07
C ALA A 2 -28.00 0.07 -12.03
N LEU A 3 -27.65 -1.19 -11.82
CA LEU A 3 -28.23 -2.03 -10.78
C LEU A 3 -27.53 -1.72 -9.47
N ILE A 4 -28.26 -1.20 -8.49
CA ILE A 4 -27.72 -0.79 -7.20
C ILE A 4 -28.19 -1.75 -6.12
N THR A 5 -27.24 -2.37 -5.43
CA THR A 5 -27.49 -3.34 -4.35
C THR A 5 -27.19 -2.71 -3.00
N ASN A 6 -28.16 -2.71 -2.11
CA ASN A 6 -27.98 -2.30 -0.71
C ASN A 6 -27.48 -3.49 0.11
N THR A 7 -26.24 -3.42 0.59
CA THR A 7 -25.60 -4.51 1.34
C THR A 7 -25.94 -4.49 2.84
N ASN A 8 -26.60 -3.43 3.32
CA ASN A 8 -27.01 -3.35 4.72
C ASN A 8 -28.13 -4.33 5.03
N ARG A 9 -28.09 -4.86 6.25
CA ARG A 9 -29.05 -5.84 6.77
C ARG A 9 -30.36 -5.23 7.29
N ILE A 10 -30.35 -3.95 7.66
CA ILE A 10 -31.44 -3.34 8.45
C ILE A 10 -31.95 -2.04 7.82
N THR A 11 -31.06 -1.16 7.36
CA THR A 11 -31.44 0.19 6.92
C THR A 11 -31.73 0.23 5.42
N PRO A 12 -32.95 0.64 5.01
CA PRO A 12 -33.23 0.96 3.61
C PRO A 12 -32.49 2.23 3.21
N ILE A 13 -32.06 2.32 1.96
CA ILE A 13 -31.35 3.48 1.42
C ILE A 13 -32.28 4.26 0.50
N GLY A 14 -32.59 5.50 0.90
CA GLY A 14 -33.33 6.44 0.06
C GLY A 14 -32.40 7.08 -0.97
N LEU A 15 -32.80 7.03 -2.22
CA LEU A 15 -32.18 7.76 -3.31
C LEU A 15 -32.79 9.16 -3.41
N PRO A 16 -32.02 10.15 -3.89
CA PRO A 16 -32.52 11.51 -4.10
C PRO A 16 -33.64 11.61 -5.14
N SER A 17 -33.83 10.57 -5.95
CA SER A 17 -34.94 10.39 -6.87
C SER A 17 -36.28 10.06 -6.20
N GLY A 18 -36.26 9.78 -4.88
CA GLY A 18 -37.39 9.26 -4.12
C GLY A 18 -37.53 7.74 -4.16
N ALA A 19 -36.73 7.04 -4.98
CA ALA A 19 -36.67 5.59 -4.94
C ALA A 19 -35.98 5.09 -3.66
N VAL A 20 -36.40 3.94 -3.14
CA VAL A 20 -35.83 3.35 -1.91
C VAL A 20 -35.32 1.95 -2.24
N ILE A 21 -34.07 1.68 -1.89
CA ILE A 21 -33.44 0.37 -2.02
C ILE A 21 -33.58 -0.38 -0.69
N PRO A 22 -34.40 -1.44 -0.61
CA PRO A 22 -34.56 -2.20 0.63
C PRO A 22 -33.25 -2.90 1.04
N PRO A 23 -33.08 -3.23 2.33
CA PRO A 23 -31.90 -3.93 2.82
C PRO A 23 -31.72 -5.28 2.12
N GLY A 24 -30.51 -5.56 1.62
CA GLY A 24 -30.17 -6.80 0.92
C GLY A 24 -30.76 -6.93 -0.49
N ALA A 25 -31.40 -5.89 -1.02
CA ALA A 25 -32.04 -5.92 -2.32
C ALA A 25 -31.27 -5.11 -3.37
N SER A 26 -31.43 -5.53 -4.62
CA SER A 26 -30.91 -4.85 -5.81
C SER A 26 -32.06 -4.15 -6.54
N VAL A 27 -31.86 -2.89 -6.90
CA VAL A 27 -32.85 -2.07 -7.60
C VAL A 27 -32.17 -1.41 -8.79
N ASP A 28 -32.84 -1.45 -9.95
CA ASP A 28 -32.36 -0.72 -11.12
C ASP A 28 -32.63 0.77 -10.98
N VAL A 29 -31.57 1.57 -11.12
CA VAL A 29 -31.61 3.02 -10.97
C VAL A 29 -31.22 3.65 -12.31
N PRO A 30 -32.19 4.13 -13.11
CA PRO A 30 -31.93 4.67 -14.44
C PRO A 30 -31.07 5.94 -14.39
N GLU A 31 -31.28 6.80 -13.39
CA GLU A 31 -30.61 8.08 -13.15
C GLU A 31 -29.34 7.98 -12.29
N TRP A 32 -28.77 6.78 -12.13
CA TRP A 32 -27.61 6.57 -11.26
C TRP A 32 -26.42 7.47 -11.62
N ASP A 33 -26.19 7.72 -12.90
CA ASP A 33 -25.05 8.51 -13.37
C ASP A 33 -25.10 9.97 -12.91
N ASP A 34 -26.30 10.54 -12.79
CA ASP A 34 -26.54 11.91 -12.33
C ASP A 34 -26.42 12.06 -10.81
N VAL A 35 -26.59 10.96 -10.06
CA VAL A 35 -26.66 10.98 -8.59
C VAL A 35 -25.43 10.39 -7.91
N LYS A 36 -24.61 9.59 -8.61
CA LYS A 36 -23.43 8.89 -8.07
C LYS A 36 -22.41 9.83 -7.41
N ASP A 37 -22.25 11.04 -7.93
CA ASP A 37 -21.28 12.03 -7.44
C ASP A 37 -21.71 12.77 -6.17
N ARG A 38 -22.94 12.55 -5.69
CA ARG A 38 -23.39 13.15 -4.42
C ARG A 38 -22.60 12.55 -3.26
N LYS A 39 -22.10 13.41 -2.37
CA LYS A 39 -21.21 13.02 -1.24
C LYS A 39 -21.74 11.85 -0.41
N ASN A 40 -23.05 11.78 -0.16
CA ASN A 40 -23.67 10.69 0.58
C ASN A 40 -23.67 9.36 -0.19
N LEU A 41 -24.00 9.38 -1.49
CA LEU A 41 -24.03 8.18 -2.33
C LEU A 41 -22.62 7.68 -2.64
N ALA A 42 -21.71 8.59 -2.99
CA ALA A 42 -20.29 8.28 -3.15
C ALA A 42 -19.70 7.64 -1.88
N PHE A 43 -20.04 8.17 -0.70
CA PHE A 43 -19.65 7.57 0.58
C PHE A 43 -20.22 6.17 0.75
N TYR A 44 -21.49 5.93 0.41
CA TYR A 44 -22.08 4.59 0.51
C TYR A 44 -21.47 3.58 -0.46
N VAL A 45 -21.08 4.01 -1.66
CA VAL A 45 -20.36 3.14 -2.60
C VAL A 45 -18.95 2.83 -2.07
N VAL A 46 -18.21 3.85 -1.64
CA VAL A 46 -16.84 3.69 -1.10
C VAL A 46 -16.80 2.85 0.19
N THR A 47 -17.83 2.94 1.02
CA THR A 47 -17.93 2.14 2.26
C THR A 47 -18.51 0.74 2.02
N GLY A 48 -18.87 0.41 0.78
CA GLY A 48 -19.46 -0.88 0.42
C GLY A 48 -20.90 -1.06 0.89
N VAL A 49 -21.57 0.00 1.36
CA VAL A 49 -23.00 0.02 1.70
C VAL A 49 -23.88 -0.11 0.44
N LEU A 50 -23.42 0.45 -0.67
CA LEU A 50 -24.04 0.30 -1.99
C LEU A 50 -23.05 -0.33 -2.96
N VAL A 51 -23.47 -1.38 -3.67
CA VAL A 51 -22.71 -2.01 -4.75
C VAL A 51 -23.41 -1.71 -6.07
N VAL A 52 -22.65 -1.28 -7.08
CA VAL A 52 -23.16 -0.88 -8.40
C VAL A 52 -22.75 -1.90 -9.44
N GLU A 53 -23.72 -2.60 -10.03
CA GLU A 53 -23.52 -3.54 -11.13
C GLU A 53 -24.11 -2.95 -12.44
N GLY A 54 -23.36 -2.98 -13.54
CA GLY A 54 -23.89 -2.64 -14.87
C GLY A 54 -24.00 -1.15 -15.25
N GLY A 55 -23.64 -0.22 -14.36
CA GLY A 55 -23.31 1.15 -14.80
C GLY A 55 -21.92 1.14 -15.43
N VAL A 56 -21.68 1.93 -16.47
CA VAL A 56 -20.31 2.25 -16.90
C VAL A 56 -19.62 2.81 -15.67
N GLN A 57 -18.86 1.97 -14.98
CA GLN A 57 -18.00 2.38 -13.90
C GLN A 57 -17.04 3.35 -14.58
N SER A 58 -17.27 4.65 -14.39
CA SER A 58 -16.19 5.61 -14.52
C SER A 58 -15.08 5.06 -13.65
N ASP A 59 -14.06 4.58 -14.34
CA ASP A 59 -12.77 4.16 -13.83
C ASP A 59 -12.37 5.10 -12.69
N GLY A 60 -12.43 4.58 -11.47
CA GLY A 60 -12.29 5.41 -10.27
C GLY A 60 -12.28 4.64 -8.97
N GLN A 61 -12.85 3.42 -8.92
CA GLN A 61 -12.85 2.61 -7.69
C GLN A 61 -12.36 1.17 -7.87
N GLY A 62 -12.16 0.70 -9.11
CA GLY A 62 -11.41 -0.55 -9.35
C GLY A 62 -9.90 -0.40 -9.15
N GLY A 63 -9.38 0.83 -9.26
CA GLY A 63 -7.96 1.14 -9.09
C GLY A 63 -7.54 1.31 -7.64
N GLU A 64 -8.35 1.97 -6.80
CA GLU A 64 -7.92 2.32 -5.43
C GLU A 64 -7.91 1.10 -4.49
N GLU A 65 -8.89 0.20 -4.59
CA GLU A 65 -8.88 -1.04 -3.81
C GLU A 65 -7.77 -1.98 -4.27
N ALA A 66 -7.57 -2.13 -5.59
CA ALA A 66 -6.44 -2.88 -6.13
C ALA A 66 -5.09 -2.29 -5.69
N TYR A 67 -4.97 -0.96 -5.70
CA TYR A 67 -3.79 -0.24 -5.24
C TYR A 67 -3.57 -0.41 -3.73
N ARG A 68 -4.62 -0.33 -2.90
CA ARG A 68 -4.52 -0.62 -1.46
C ARG A 68 -4.11 -2.06 -1.20
N GLN A 69 -4.71 -3.01 -1.91
CA GLN A 69 -4.32 -4.43 -1.79
C GLN A 69 -2.86 -4.63 -2.20
N GLN A 70 -2.38 -3.95 -3.23
CA GLN A 70 -0.97 -3.95 -3.62
C GLN A 70 -0.09 -3.38 -2.50
N LEU A 71 -0.46 -2.25 -1.89
CA LEU A 71 0.28 -1.66 -0.76
C LEU A 71 0.33 -2.61 0.46
N PHE A 72 -0.78 -3.30 0.77
CA PHE A 72 -0.80 -4.31 1.83
C PHE A 72 0.09 -5.51 1.50
N ALA A 73 0.10 -5.97 0.25
CA ALA A 73 0.95 -7.06 -0.21
C ALA A 73 2.44 -6.69 -0.11
N GLU A 74 2.82 -5.48 -0.54
CA GLU A 74 4.19 -4.98 -0.43
C GLU A 74 4.63 -4.79 1.04
N LEU A 75 3.78 -4.22 1.88
CA LEU A 75 4.05 -4.09 3.32
C LEU A 75 4.22 -5.45 3.99
N LYS A 76 3.36 -6.42 3.65
CA LYS A 76 3.45 -7.80 4.15
C LYS A 76 4.72 -8.51 3.68
N ALA A 77 5.13 -8.30 2.42
CA ALA A 77 6.40 -8.81 1.89
C ALA A 77 7.61 -8.25 2.64
N LEU A 78 7.53 -6.99 3.09
CA LEU A 78 8.54 -6.34 3.93
C LEU A 78 8.39 -6.67 5.43
N GLY A 79 7.53 -7.63 5.80
CA GLY A 79 7.35 -8.10 7.18
C GLY A 79 6.48 -7.19 8.05
N VAL A 80 5.80 -6.19 7.48
CA VAL A 80 4.96 -5.23 8.20
C VAL A 80 3.48 -5.54 8.01
N ASN A 81 2.82 -5.92 9.11
CA ASN A 81 1.39 -6.19 9.12
C ASN A 81 0.62 -4.89 9.37
N ALA A 82 0.09 -4.30 8.30
CA ALA A 82 -0.80 -3.15 8.41
C ALA A 82 -2.24 -3.61 8.72
N GLY A 83 -2.94 -2.88 9.59
CA GLY A 83 -4.34 -3.20 9.92
C GLY A 83 -5.26 -2.92 8.74
N ALA A 84 -6.24 -3.81 8.50
CA ALA A 84 -7.16 -3.74 7.36
C ALA A 84 -7.94 -2.42 7.24
N ASN A 85 -8.09 -1.66 8.34
CA ASN A 85 -8.75 -0.36 8.37
C ASN A 85 -7.81 0.83 8.10
N SER A 86 -6.54 0.59 7.73
CA SER A 86 -5.57 1.66 7.49
C SER A 86 -5.90 2.41 6.19
N LYS A 87 -5.90 3.74 6.24
CA LYS A 87 -6.09 4.60 5.06
C LYS A 87 -4.95 4.41 4.04
N THR A 88 -5.24 4.61 2.75
CA THR A 88 -4.26 4.50 1.65
C THR A 88 -3.02 5.35 1.93
N GLU A 89 -3.19 6.61 2.35
CA GLU A 89 -2.07 7.48 2.76
C GLU A 89 -1.21 6.87 3.87
N THR A 90 -1.83 6.28 4.89
CA THR A 90 -1.11 5.62 5.99
C THR A 90 -0.32 4.40 5.51
N LEU A 91 -0.86 3.65 4.55
CA LEU A 91 -0.18 2.51 3.94
C LEU A 91 1.02 2.97 3.12
N VAL A 92 0.86 4.01 2.29
CA VAL A 92 1.97 4.60 1.51
C VAL A 92 3.06 5.13 2.44
N SER A 93 2.71 5.88 3.49
CA SER A 93 3.70 6.37 4.46
C SER A 93 4.41 5.23 5.18
N LYS A 94 3.70 4.19 5.63
CA LYS A 94 4.33 3.01 6.23
C LYS A 94 5.23 2.29 5.23
N LEU A 95 4.83 2.17 3.98
CA LEU A 95 5.62 1.48 2.96
C LEU A 95 6.87 2.28 2.63
N ALA A 96 6.78 3.61 2.55
CA ALA A 96 7.93 4.49 2.41
C ALA A 96 8.86 4.45 3.64
N GLU A 97 8.30 4.44 4.86
CA GLU A 97 9.08 4.36 6.09
C GLU A 97 9.74 2.99 6.23
N VAL A 98 9.04 1.91 5.89
CA VAL A 98 9.57 0.54 5.90
C VAL A 98 10.55 0.34 4.77
N LYS A 99 10.35 0.89 3.57
CA LYS A 99 11.35 0.88 2.50
C LYS A 99 12.57 1.69 2.91
N ALA A 100 12.42 2.90 3.43
CA ALA A 100 13.54 3.68 3.95
C ALA A 100 14.27 2.92 5.07
N LYS A 101 13.52 2.27 5.96
CA LYS A 101 14.02 1.42 7.04
C LYS A 101 14.33 -0.01 6.62
N ALA A 102 14.20 -0.37 5.34
CA ALA A 102 14.62 -1.66 4.75
C ALA A 102 15.84 -1.45 3.85
N THR A 103 15.96 -0.29 3.21
CA THR A 103 17.18 0.27 2.66
C THR A 103 18.26 0.43 3.74
N LEU A 104 17.89 0.54 5.02
CA LEU A 104 18.85 0.64 6.13
C LEU A 104 19.39 -0.74 6.62
N PRO A 105 18.62 -1.80 6.91
CA PRO A 105 19.16 -3.04 7.47
C PRO A 105 19.45 -4.17 6.45
N ALA A 106 18.95 -4.12 5.22
CA ALA A 106 19.27 -5.15 4.22
C ALA A 106 20.56 -4.84 3.45
N ASP A 107 20.85 -3.56 3.23
CA ASP A 107 22.08 -3.11 2.57
C ASP A 107 23.24 -2.99 3.57
N GLU A 108 23.02 -2.67 4.84
CA GLU A 108 24.13 -2.62 5.79
C GLU A 108 24.80 -3.98 6.00
N ALA A 109 24.03 -5.06 6.15
CA ALA A 109 24.63 -6.39 6.31
C ALA A 109 25.34 -6.85 5.02
N ALA A 110 24.74 -6.61 3.85
CA ALA A 110 25.34 -6.94 2.57
C ALA A 110 26.57 -6.07 2.24
N GLN A 111 26.53 -4.77 2.55
CA GLN A 111 27.66 -3.84 2.41
C GLN A 111 28.76 -4.16 3.40
N LYS A 112 28.43 -4.45 4.67
CA LYS A 112 29.41 -4.93 5.65
C LYS A 112 30.08 -6.20 5.16
N GLN A 113 29.30 -7.18 4.68
CA GLN A 113 29.85 -8.42 4.13
C GLN A 113 30.73 -8.15 2.90
N ALA A 114 30.30 -7.29 1.97
CA ALA A 114 31.07 -6.92 0.79
C ALA A 114 32.34 -6.12 1.10
N LEU A 115 32.31 -5.27 2.13
CA LEU A 115 33.49 -4.53 2.62
C LEU A 115 34.45 -5.48 3.35
N ILE A 116 33.92 -6.40 4.16
CA ILE A 116 34.71 -7.45 4.83
C ILE A 116 35.39 -8.34 3.80
N GLU A 117 34.68 -8.75 2.74
CA GLU A 117 35.23 -9.61 1.69
C GLU A 117 36.31 -8.88 0.87
N GLN A 118 36.11 -7.60 0.56
CA GLN A 118 37.14 -6.76 -0.08
C GLN A 118 38.36 -6.53 0.82
N LEU A 119 38.15 -6.26 2.10
CA LEU A 119 39.24 -6.13 3.08
C LEU A 119 40.01 -7.44 3.24
N ALA A 120 39.30 -8.58 3.30
CA ALA A 120 39.91 -9.90 3.35
C ALA A 120 40.72 -10.22 2.08
N ALA A 121 40.22 -9.84 0.90
CA ALA A 121 40.96 -9.95 -0.36
C ALA A 121 42.23 -9.09 -0.39
N LEU A 122 42.22 -7.96 0.32
CA LEU A 122 43.38 -7.08 0.52
C LEU A 122 44.28 -7.50 1.70
N GLY A 123 43.97 -8.62 2.36
CA GLY A 123 44.75 -9.17 3.48
C GLY A 123 44.47 -8.54 4.84
N VAL A 124 43.39 -7.78 4.99
CA VAL A 124 42.96 -7.18 6.26
C VAL A 124 41.80 -8.00 6.86
N PRO A 125 41.99 -8.67 8.02
CA PRO A 125 40.93 -9.44 8.66
C PRO A 125 39.93 -8.50 9.34
N ALA A 126 38.79 -8.29 8.70
CA ALA A 126 37.68 -7.52 9.25
C ALA A 126 36.61 -8.46 9.83
N GLY A 127 36.28 -8.26 11.12
CA GLY A 127 35.26 -9.06 11.80
C GLY A 127 33.84 -8.57 11.49
N PRO A 128 32.82 -9.45 11.59
CA PRO A 128 31.41 -9.08 11.42
C PRO A 128 30.89 -8.08 12.47
N ASP A 129 31.63 -7.92 13.58
CA ASP A 129 31.37 -6.93 14.64
C ASP A 129 31.85 -5.50 14.28
N ALA A 130 32.57 -5.31 13.17
CA ALA A 130 33.06 -4.00 12.78
C ALA A 130 31.91 -3.11 12.24
N SER A 131 31.97 -1.82 12.59
CA SER A 131 31.01 -0.83 12.09
C SER A 131 31.25 -0.53 10.62
N LEU A 132 30.20 -0.13 9.89
CA LEU A 132 30.28 0.13 8.45
C LEU A 132 31.30 1.24 8.11
N GLU A 133 31.36 2.27 8.96
CA GLU A 133 32.36 3.35 8.88
C GLU A 133 33.80 2.86 9.09
N GLU A 134 34.03 1.89 9.98
CA GLU A 134 35.37 1.32 10.23
C GLU A 134 35.83 0.50 9.02
N LEU A 135 34.92 -0.30 8.45
CA LEU A 135 35.20 -1.10 7.26
C LEU A 135 35.49 -0.24 6.02
N GLN A 136 34.71 0.81 5.79
CA GLN A 136 34.95 1.74 4.68
C GLN A 136 36.27 2.50 4.84
N ARG A 137 36.60 2.95 6.06
CA ARG A 137 37.85 3.66 6.34
C ARG A 137 39.07 2.76 6.17
N ALA A 138 39.01 1.51 6.64
CA ALA A 138 40.08 0.54 6.45
C ALA A 138 40.29 0.21 4.95
N LEU A 139 39.20 0.14 4.18
CA LEU A 139 39.29 -0.14 2.75
C LEU A 139 39.87 1.05 1.99
N ALA A 140 39.43 2.27 2.31
CA ALA A 140 39.97 3.49 1.73
C ALA A 140 41.47 3.70 2.06
N ASP A 141 41.88 3.40 3.30
CA ASP A 141 43.27 3.44 3.75
C ASP A 141 44.14 2.47 2.94
N LYS A 142 43.68 1.23 2.73
CA LYS A 142 44.39 0.23 1.92
C LYS A 142 44.40 0.54 0.44
N GLN A 143 43.33 1.10 -0.11
CA GLN A 143 43.30 1.53 -1.51
C GLN A 143 44.21 2.74 -1.75
N ALA A 144 44.31 3.66 -0.78
CA ALA A 144 45.23 4.80 -0.84
C ALA A 144 46.69 4.37 -0.69
N GLU A 145 46.98 3.32 0.09
CA GLU A 145 48.33 2.74 0.24
C GLU A 145 48.79 1.92 -0.98
N GLN A 146 47.86 1.51 -1.87
CA GLN A 146 48.17 0.81 -3.12
C GLN A 146 48.26 1.72 -4.36
N GLN A 147 48.00 3.04 -4.23
CA GLN A 147 48.29 4.04 -5.27
C GLN A 147 49.67 4.67 -5.07
#